data_AF-A0A9E5WND5-F1
#
_entry.id   AF-A0A9E5WND5-F1
#
_cell.length_a   1.000
_cell.length_b   1.000
_cell.length_c   1.000
_cell.angle_alpha   90.00
_cell.angle_beta   90.00
_cell.angle_gamma   90.00
#
_symmetry.space_group_name_H-M   'P 1'
#
loop_
_entity.id
_entity.type
_entity.pdbx_description
1 polymer ?
#
loop_
_entity_poly.entity_id
_entity_poly.type
_entity_poly.pdbx_seq_one_letter_code
_entity_poly.pdbx_strand_id
1 'polypeptide(L)'
;MIQFERPELLLLAIPVWLAYRQWGRQGGATGLIRVLVLALLVAALSGPRANLSGRGVDVIAVVDRSRSMPAGADERLRELIRHLERSRSDGDRLGIVTFGGTA
;
A
#
# COMPACT_ATOMS: atom_id res chain seq x y z
N MET A 1 -5.55 3.43 -4.51
CA MET A 1 -5.81 4.46 -3.47
C MET A 1 -4.51 5.22 -3.24
N ILE A 2 -4.57 6.55 -3.12
CA ILE A 2 -3.39 7.35 -2.77
C ILE A 2 -3.29 7.36 -1.25
N GLN A 3 -2.15 6.90 -0.72
CA GLN A 3 -1.85 6.97 0.71
C GLN A 3 -0.77 8.03 0.93
N PHE A 4 -0.81 8.67 2.10
CA PHE A 4 0.20 9.64 2.52
C PHE A 4 0.98 9.06 3.69
N GLU A 5 2.30 9.10 3.63
CA GLU A 5 3.15 8.66 4.74
C GLU A 5 3.03 9.59 5.95
N ARG A 6 2.89 10.90 5.68
CA ARG A 6 2.90 11.96 6.68
C ARG A 6 1.79 12.97 6.39
N PRO A 7 0.51 12.60 6.64
CA PRO A 7 -0.64 13.46 6.35
C PRO A 7 -0.61 14.78 7.13
N GLU A 8 0.04 14.83 8.30
CA GLU A 8 0.21 16.02 9.11
C GLU A 8 0.97 17.15 8.38
N LEU A 9 1.82 16.81 7.41
CA LEU A 9 2.55 17.79 6.62
C LEU A 9 1.65 18.56 5.65
N LEU A 10 0.43 18.09 5.38
CA LEU A 10 -0.57 18.87 4.65
C LEU A 10 -0.96 20.14 5.41
N LEU A 11 -0.84 20.16 6.74
CA LEU A 11 -1.07 21.37 7.54
C LEU A 11 -0.08 22.48 7.21
N LEU A 12 1.11 22.15 6.66
CA LEU A 12 2.07 23.16 6.16
C LEU A 12 1.50 23.99 5.00
N ALA A 13 0.44 23.54 4.32
CA ALA A 13 -0.24 24.35 3.32
C ALA A 13 -0.73 25.70 3.91
N ILE A 14 -1.13 25.72 5.18
CA ILE A 14 -1.64 26.93 5.86
C ILE A 14 -0.54 28.00 6.02
N PRO A 15 0.60 27.73 6.70
CA PRO A 15 1.67 28.73 6.83
C PRO A 15 2.30 29.08 5.49
N VAL A 16 2.42 28.12 4.55
CA VAL A 16 2.93 28.40 3.19
C VAL A 16 2.01 29.35 2.44
N TRP A 17 0.69 29.16 2.52
CA TRP A 17 -0.29 30.05 1.90
C TRP A 17 -0.25 31.46 2.50
N LEU A 18 -0.16 31.58 3.83
CA LEU A 18 -0.03 32.86 4.51
C LEU A 18 1.24 33.60 4.10
N ALA A 19 2.39 32.91 4.07
CA ALA A 19 3.66 33.46 3.62
C ALA A 19 3.61 33.90 2.14
N TYR A 20 2.98 33.09 1.28
CA TYR A 20 2.76 33.46 -0.13
C TYR A 20 1.92 34.72 -0.25
N ARG A 21 0.85 34.85 0.55
CA ARG A 21 -0.02 36.03 0.53
C ARG A 21 0.68 37.31 1.00
N GLN A 22 1.59 37.18 1.98
CA GLN A 22 2.29 38.31 2.58
C GLN A 22 3.50 38.78 1.76
N TRP A 23 4.29 37.85 1.19
CA TRP A 23 5.58 38.17 0.57
C TRP A 23 5.72 37.73 -0.89
N GLY A 24 4.88 36.80 -1.34
CA GLY A 24 5.06 36.09 -2.61
C GLY A 24 4.12 36.51 -3.75
N ARG A 25 3.16 37.42 -3.51
CA ARG A 25 2.16 37.83 -4.51
C ARG A 25 2.83 38.56 -5.67
N GLN A 26 2.98 37.85 -6.78
CA GLN A 26 3.34 38.43 -8.06
C GLN A 26 2.18 38.24 -9.05
N GLY A 27 1.93 39.23 -9.90
CA GLY A 27 0.88 39.17 -10.92
C GLY A 27 1.24 38.24 -12.08
N GLY A 28 0.21 37.76 -12.78
CA GLY A 28 0.37 37.01 -14.03
C GLY A 28 0.81 35.55 -13.87
N ALA A 29 1.37 35.00 -14.94
CA ALA A 29 1.75 33.59 -15.05
C ALA A 29 2.78 33.16 -13.98
N THR A 30 3.69 34.05 -13.59
CA THR A 30 4.71 33.79 -12.56
C THR A 30 4.08 33.50 -11.20
N GLY A 31 2.99 34.19 -10.83
CA GLY A 31 2.25 33.91 -9.61
C GLY A 31 1.60 32.53 -9.63
N LEU A 32 0.98 32.16 -10.76
CA LEU A 32 0.35 30.85 -10.93
C LEU A 32 1.37 29.70 -10.83
N ILE A 33 2.51 29.84 -11.52
CA ILE A 33 3.60 28.85 -11.46
C ILE A 33 4.10 28.70 -10.01
N ARG A 34 4.27 29.82 -9.29
CA ARG A 34 4.75 29.78 -7.91
C ARG A 34 3.78 29.06 -6.97
N VAL A 35 2.47 29.29 -7.12
CA VAL A 35 1.45 28.55 -6.35
C VAL A 35 1.50 27.06 -6.68
N LEU A 36 1.60 26.70 -7.96
CA LEU A 36 1.73 25.32 -8.40
C LEU A 36 2.95 24.63 -7.81
N VAL A 37 4.11 25.29 -7.83
CA VAL A 37 5.36 24.76 -7.24
C VAL A 37 5.22 24.59 -5.73
N LEU A 38 4.66 25.56 -5.02
CA LEU A 38 4.44 25.45 -3.57
C LEU A 38 3.48 24.30 -3.23
N ALA A 39 2.39 24.14 -3.99
CA ALA A 39 1.47 23.03 -3.82
C ALA A 39 2.16 21.67 -4.08
N LEU A 40 2.97 21.58 -5.14
CA LEU A 40 3.75 20.37 -5.44
C LEU A 40 4.78 20.06 -4.35
N LEU A 41 5.43 21.08 -3.76
CA LEU A 41 6.37 20.89 -2.66
C LEU A 41 5.68 20.35 -1.41
N VAL A 42 4.54 20.93 -1.01
CA VAL A 42 3.77 20.43 0.13
C VAL A 42 3.26 19.02 -0.14
N ALA A 43 2.76 18.77 -1.35
CA ALA A 43 2.32 17.44 -1.76
C ALA A 43 3.49 16.44 -1.70
N ALA A 44 4.65 16.75 -2.27
CA ALA A 44 5.83 15.89 -2.24
C ALA A 44 6.31 15.60 -0.81
N LEU A 45 6.31 16.60 0.06
CA LEU A 45 6.68 16.45 1.48
C LEU A 45 5.72 15.51 2.23
N SER A 46 4.42 15.52 1.91
CA SER A 46 3.43 14.62 2.52
C SER A 46 3.61 13.15 2.15
N GLY A 47 4.52 12.84 1.22
CA GLY A 47 4.84 11.47 0.80
C GLY A 47 3.67 10.76 0.14
N PRO A 48 3.14 11.27 -0.99
CA PRO A 48 2.01 10.66 -1.67
C PRO A 48 2.51 9.39 -2.36
N ARG A 49 2.02 8.25 -1.90
CA ARG A 49 2.25 6.96 -2.52
C ARG A 49 1.00 6.53 -3.26
N ALA A 50 1.14 6.39 -4.58
CA ALA A 50 0.21 5.62 -5.37
C ALA A 50 0.76 4.20 -5.48
N ASN A 51 -0.05 3.20 -5.14
CA ASN A 51 0.31 1.83 -5.46
C ASN A 51 0.02 1.60 -6.96
N LEU A 52 1.09 1.64 -7.78
CA LEU A 52 1.03 1.31 -9.21
C LEU A 52 1.29 -0.19 -9.48
N SER A 53 1.65 -0.99 -8.48
CA SER A 53 1.83 -2.43 -8.69
C SER A 53 0.48 -3.13 -8.84
N GLY A 54 0.46 -4.21 -9.64
CA GLY A 54 -0.75 -4.94 -10.01
C GLY A 54 -1.63 -5.29 -8.82
N ARG A 55 -2.94 -5.33 -9.07
CA ARG A 55 -4.04 -5.53 -8.09
C ARG A 55 -3.96 -6.81 -7.25
N GLY A 56 -2.91 -7.61 -7.41
CA GLY A 56 -2.74 -8.91 -6.81
C GLY A 56 -1.65 -8.97 -5.75
N VAL A 57 -1.92 -9.67 -4.66
CA VAL A 57 -0.93 -10.16 -3.71
C VAL A 57 -0.56 -11.60 -4.06
N ASP A 58 0.74 -11.87 -4.13
CA ASP A 58 1.25 -13.23 -4.26
C ASP A 58 1.50 -13.81 -2.87
N VAL A 59 0.74 -14.83 -2.49
CA VAL A 59 0.85 -15.54 -1.20
C VAL A 59 1.41 -16.94 -1.46
N ILE A 60 2.50 -17.29 -0.78
CA ILE A 60 3.08 -18.64 -0.81
C ILE A 60 2.87 -19.28 0.55
N ALA A 61 1.96 -20.25 0.62
CA ALA A 61 1.71 -21.05 1.81
C ALA A 61 2.67 -22.25 1.84
N VAL A 62 3.60 -22.25 2.79
CA VAL A 62 4.52 -23.37 3.02
C VAL A 62 3.99 -24.21 4.17
N VAL A 63 3.75 -25.49 3.91
CA VAL A 63 3.04 -26.41 4.80
C VAL A 63 3.95 -27.56 5.20
N ASP A 64 4.10 -27.76 6.49
CA ASP A 64 4.72 -28.96 7.05
C ASP A 64 3.65 -30.06 7.29
N ARG A 65 3.89 -31.26 6.74
CA ARG A 65 3.11 -32.50 6.92
C ARG A 65 3.92 -33.61 7.59
N SER A 66 4.95 -33.23 8.36
CA SER A 66 5.76 -34.17 9.13
C SER A 66 4.94 -34.99 10.12
N ARG A 67 5.43 -36.19 10.47
CA ARG A 67 4.79 -37.10 11.44
C ARG A 67 4.63 -36.51 12.85
N SER A 68 5.31 -35.40 13.16
CA SER A 68 5.16 -34.62 14.39
C SER A 68 3.92 -33.73 14.41
N MET A 69 3.24 -33.55 13.27
CA MET A 69 2.03 -32.73 13.22
C MET A 69 0.86 -33.40 13.94
N PRO A 70 -0.01 -32.61 14.61
CA PRO A 70 -1.18 -33.14 15.31
C PRO A 70 -2.15 -33.88 14.37
N ALA A 71 -2.86 -34.86 14.91
CA ALA A 71 -3.96 -35.50 14.19
C ALA A 71 -5.00 -34.44 13.75
N GLY A 72 -5.41 -34.50 12.48
CA GLY A 72 -6.33 -33.52 11.88
C GLY A 72 -5.69 -32.22 11.36
N ALA A 73 -4.36 -32.12 11.34
CA ALA A 73 -3.64 -31.01 10.72
C ALA A 73 -3.98 -30.85 9.22
N ASP A 74 -4.13 -31.96 8.50
CA ASP A 74 -4.48 -31.97 7.07
C ASP A 74 -5.88 -31.40 6.79
N GLU A 75 -6.89 -31.79 7.58
CA GLU A 75 -8.26 -31.24 7.49
C GLU A 75 -8.26 -29.73 7.69
N ARG A 76 -7.59 -29.25 8.74
CA ARG A 76 -7.51 -27.81 9.08
C ARG A 76 -6.77 -27.03 8.00
N LEU A 77 -5.72 -27.62 7.44
CA LEU A 77 -4.98 -27.02 6.34
C LEU A 77 -5.84 -26.89 5.07
N ARG A 78 -6.58 -27.95 4.71
CA ARG A 78 -7.51 -27.92 3.57
C ARG A 78 -8.59 -26.86 3.75
N GLU A 79 -9.07 -26.67 4.96
CA GLU A 79 -10.01 -25.60 5.28
C GLU A 79 -9.37 -24.21 5.14
N LEU A 80 -8.16 -24.01 5.67
CA LEU A 80 -7.41 -22.76 5.55
C LEU A 80 -7.13 -22.38 4.10
N ILE A 81 -6.69 -23.34 3.27
CA ILE A 81 -6.46 -23.13 1.83
C ILE A 81 -7.76 -22.76 1.12
N ARG A 82 -8.87 -23.43 1.43
CA ARG A 82 -10.19 -23.08 0.86
C ARG A 82 -10.64 -21.68 1.26
N HIS A 83 -10.33 -21.24 2.47
CA HIS A 83 -10.62 -19.87 2.90
C HIS A 83 -9.75 -18.85 2.16
N LEU A 84 -8.44 -19.13 2.01
CA LEU A 84 -7.52 -18.29 1.24
C LEU A 84 -7.96 -18.14 -0.22
N GLU A 85 -8.35 -19.25 -0.88
CA GLU A 85 -8.83 -19.23 -2.26
C GLU A 85 -10.15 -18.44 -2.40
N ARG A 86 -11.06 -18.54 -1.43
CA ARG A 86 -12.33 -17.77 -1.43
C ARG A 86 -12.14 -16.28 -1.15
N SER A 87 -11.13 -15.93 -0.35
CA SER A 87 -10.80 -14.53 -0.04
C SER A 87 -9.97 -13.82 -1.12
N ARG A 88 -9.53 -14.58 -2.13
CA ARG A 88 -8.68 -14.11 -3.22
C ARG A 88 -9.41 -13.08 -4.09
N SER A 89 -8.79 -11.94 -4.32
CA SER A 89 -9.27 -10.88 -5.21
C SER A 89 -8.68 -11.02 -6.62
N ASP A 90 -9.27 -10.33 -7.60
CA ASP A 90 -8.81 -10.35 -8.99
C ASP A 90 -7.33 -9.91 -9.12
N GLY A 91 -6.49 -10.88 -9.49
CA GLY A 91 -5.05 -10.67 -9.70
C GLY A 91 -4.15 -11.27 -8.62
N ASP A 92 -4.70 -11.58 -7.44
CA ASP A 92 -3.96 -12.29 -6.39
C ASP A 92 -3.47 -13.65 -6.91
N ARG A 93 -2.37 -14.19 -6.38
CA ARG A 93 -1.88 -15.55 -6.69
C ARG A 93 -1.60 -16.32 -5.41
N LEU A 94 -2.04 -17.58 -5.37
CA LEU A 94 -1.77 -18.49 -4.27
C LEU A 94 -0.87 -19.63 -4.75
N GLY A 95 0.32 -19.74 -4.16
CA GLY A 95 1.21 -20.89 -4.32
C GLY A 95 1.20 -21.73 -3.05
N ILE A 96 1.17 -23.06 -3.19
CA ILE A 96 1.18 -23.99 -2.06
C ILE A 96 2.39 -24.90 -2.20
N VAL A 97 3.22 -24.96 -1.16
CA VAL A 97 4.39 -25.83 -1.09
C VAL A 97 4.24 -26.72 0.14
N THR A 98 4.13 -28.03 -0.06
CA THR A 98 4.03 -28.99 1.05
C THR A 98 5.34 -29.77 1.19
N PHE A 99 5.76 -30.03 2.43
CA PHE A 99 6.93 -30.84 2.75
C PHE A 99 6.66 -31.76 3.94
N GLY A 100 7.44 -32.84 4.13
CA GLY A 100 7.34 -33.72 5.30
C GLY A 100 6.38 -34.92 5.19
N GLY A 101 5.78 -35.18 4.03
CA GLY A 101 4.92 -36.36 3.75
C GLY A 101 4.97 -36.78 2.28
N THR A 102 4.25 -37.84 1.89
CA THR A 102 4.15 -38.28 0.47
C THR A 102 3.21 -37.38 -0.32
N ALA A 103 3.68 -36.85 -1.45
CA ALA A 103 2.96 -35.94 -2.35
C ALA A 103 1.55 -36.46 -2.71
#